data_AF-A0A936A9A3-F1
#
_entry.id   AF-A0A936A9A3-F1
#
_cell.length_a   1.000
_cell.length_b   1.000
_cell.length_c   1.000
_cell.angle_alpha   90.00
_cell.angle_beta   90.00
_cell.angle_gamma   90.00
#
_symmetry.space_group_name_H-M   'P 1'
#
loop_
_entity.id
_entity.type
_entity.pdbx_description
1 polymer ?
#
loop_
_entity_poly.entity_id
_entity_poly.type
_entity_poly.pdbx_seq_one_letter_code
_entity_poly.pdbx_strand_id
1 'polypeptide(L)'
;MKDIFLMRNTDFQLSYRYELSYGKWSTYIPWIGTSGPGLQHVFTNLSPNKRYQFQIRAKCFNAYSQITTGNFTTLNSYSPDEIGSRNSSSAKNEIHSIQLIPNPANDKTTIFVEGFSEISKSIHLFDLYGKLIYSVSIV
;
A
#
# COMPACT_ATOMS: atom_id res chain seq x y z
N MET A 1 22.11 -18.48 -1.36
CA MET A 1 21.83 -18.98 0.00
C MET A 1 20.71 -18.12 0.56
N LYS A 2 19.53 -18.68 0.79
CA LYS A 2 18.31 -17.93 1.14
C LYS A 2 17.94 -18.37 2.56
N ASP A 3 18.29 -17.57 3.55
CA ASP A 3 17.90 -17.85 4.93
C ASP A 3 16.41 -17.54 5.09
N ILE A 4 15.61 -18.61 5.08
CA ILE A 4 14.20 -18.58 5.44
C ILE A 4 14.14 -18.73 6.96
N PHE A 5 13.83 -17.65 7.66
CA PHE A 5 13.56 -17.66 9.10
C PHE A 5 12.13 -18.19 9.33
N LEU A 6 12.01 -19.49 9.65
CA LEU A 6 10.75 -20.10 10.09
C LEU A 6 10.60 -19.91 11.61
N MET A 7 9.82 -18.93 12.04
CA MET A 7 9.48 -18.73 13.46
C MET A 7 8.34 -19.70 13.83
N ARG A 8 8.62 -20.68 14.70
CA ARG A 8 7.65 -21.71 15.12
C ARG A 8 6.70 -21.29 16.27
N ASN A 9 6.70 -20.01 16.65
CA ASN A 9 5.74 -19.43 17.60
C ASN A 9 5.04 -18.24 16.93
N THR A 10 3.72 -18.24 16.96
CA THR A 10 2.84 -17.43 16.11
C THR A 10 2.55 -16.04 16.68
N ASP A 11 3.08 -15.72 17.86
CA ASP A 11 2.83 -14.46 18.53
C ASP A 11 4.00 -13.51 18.27
N PHE A 12 3.69 -12.32 17.79
CA PHE A 12 4.64 -11.22 17.69
C PHE A 12 4.04 -9.96 18.28
N GLN A 13 4.90 -8.99 18.53
CA GLN A 13 4.45 -7.64 18.79
C GLN A 13 5.15 -6.68 17.86
N LEU A 14 4.43 -5.62 17.51
CA LEU A 14 4.96 -4.55 16.69
C LEU A 14 4.62 -3.19 17.27
N SER A 15 5.33 -2.19 16.79
CA SER A 15 5.08 -0.79 17.10
C SER A 15 5.51 0.01 15.88
N TYR A 16 4.88 1.16 15.65
CA TYR A 16 5.20 2.02 14.53
C TYR A 16 5.19 3.49 14.93
N ARG A 17 5.81 4.30 14.08
CA ARG A 17 5.88 5.75 14.17
C ARG A 17 5.85 6.35 12.77
N TYR A 18 5.53 7.63 12.68
CA TYR A 18 5.49 8.33 11.41
C TYR A 18 6.51 9.46 11.34
N GLU A 19 6.89 9.82 10.12
CA GLU A 19 7.79 10.94 9.85
C GLU A 19 7.03 12.27 10.02
N LEU A 20 7.62 13.16 10.81
CA LEU A 20 7.28 14.56 10.96
C LEU A 20 8.10 15.40 9.96
N SER A 21 7.79 16.69 9.85
CA SER A 21 8.57 17.61 9.01
C SER A 21 10.06 17.59 9.34
N TYR A 22 10.88 17.81 8.31
CA TYR A 22 12.35 17.89 8.42
C TYR A 22 13.03 16.58 8.85
N GLY A 23 12.48 15.42 8.48
CA GLY A 23 13.10 14.11 8.75
C GLY A 23 13.08 13.68 10.22
N LYS A 24 12.31 14.38 11.05
CA LYS A 24 12.09 14.00 12.45
C LYS A 24 11.07 12.87 12.50
N TRP A 25 11.16 11.99 13.50
CA TRP A 25 10.18 10.92 13.70
C TRP A 25 9.32 11.19 14.93
N SER A 26 8.05 10.78 14.89
CA SER A 26 7.19 10.75 16.06
C SER A 26 7.70 9.72 17.09
N THR A 27 7.11 9.71 18.27
CA THR A 27 7.29 8.61 19.22
C THR A 27 6.66 7.34 18.65
N TYR A 28 7.29 6.20 18.95
CA TYR A 28 6.67 4.89 18.73
C TYR A 28 5.39 4.76 19.55
N ILE A 29 4.34 4.23 18.93
CA ILE A 29 3.14 3.86 19.66
C ILE A 29 3.43 2.70 20.64
N PRO A 30 2.59 2.47 21.67
CA PRO A 30 2.71 1.28 22.50
C PRO A 30 2.73 -0.01 21.66
N TRP A 31 3.38 -1.05 22.18
CA TRP A 31 3.46 -2.34 21.50
C TRP A 31 2.07 -2.95 21.32
N ILE A 32 1.76 -3.27 20.06
CA ILE A 32 0.57 -4.02 19.69
C ILE A 32 0.95 -5.50 19.69
N GLY A 33 0.39 -6.26 20.62
CA GLY A 33 0.52 -7.71 20.66
C GLY A 33 -0.43 -8.36 19.66
N THR A 34 0.08 -9.33 18.91
CA THR A 34 -0.71 -10.22 18.06
C THR A 34 -0.58 -11.63 18.61
N SER A 35 -1.70 -12.34 18.70
CA SER A 35 -1.72 -13.73 19.15
C SER A 35 -2.49 -14.62 18.18
N GLY A 36 -2.04 -15.85 18.01
CA GLY A 36 -2.64 -16.84 17.11
C GLY A 36 -1.88 -16.99 15.78
N PRO A 37 -2.30 -17.91 14.88
CA PRO A 37 -1.52 -18.41 13.74
C PRO A 37 -1.21 -17.39 12.63
N GLY A 38 -1.50 -16.10 12.84
CA GLY A 38 -1.30 -15.06 11.86
C GLY A 38 0.16 -14.63 11.77
N LEU A 39 0.79 -14.82 10.61
CA LEU A 39 2.11 -14.26 10.28
C LEU A 39 2.03 -12.82 9.75
N GLN A 40 0.87 -12.17 9.89
CA GLN A 40 0.57 -10.88 9.26
C GLN A 40 -0.18 -9.94 10.21
N HIS A 41 0.03 -8.63 10.01
CA HIS A 41 -0.72 -7.58 10.67
C HIS A 41 -1.10 -6.51 9.65
N VAL A 42 -2.32 -5.98 9.76
CA VAL A 42 -2.83 -4.90 8.91
C VAL A 42 -2.89 -3.62 9.74
N PHE A 43 -2.13 -2.61 9.34
CA PHE A 43 -2.21 -1.28 9.94
C PHE A 43 -3.44 -0.54 9.41
N THR A 44 -4.30 -0.07 10.31
CA THR A 44 -5.52 0.70 9.97
C THR A 44 -5.42 2.12 10.52
N ASN A 45 -6.29 3.02 10.03
CA ASN A 45 -6.38 4.42 10.49
C ASN A 45 -5.06 5.20 10.40
N LEU A 46 -4.22 4.87 9.41
CA LEU A 46 -2.99 5.60 9.15
C LEU A 46 -3.30 6.89 8.38
N SER A 47 -2.51 7.94 8.62
CA SER A 47 -2.61 9.14 7.81
C SER A 47 -2.15 8.85 6.38
N PRO A 48 -2.82 9.40 5.38
CA PRO A 48 -2.41 9.34 3.98
C PRO A 48 -1.12 10.11 3.72
N ASN A 49 -0.45 9.79 2.59
CA ASN A 49 0.79 10.42 2.12
C ASN A 49 1.86 10.57 3.20
N LYS A 50 2.06 9.53 4.01
CA LYS A 50 2.92 9.63 5.19
C LYS A 50 3.86 8.44 5.27
N ARG A 51 5.12 8.74 5.57
CA ARG A 51 6.17 7.74 5.78
C ARG A 51 6.07 7.21 7.20
N TYR A 52 6.10 5.89 7.31
CA TYR A 52 6.04 5.13 8.55
C TYR A 52 7.28 4.26 8.68
N GLN A 53 7.73 4.11 9.92
CA GLN A 53 8.72 3.13 10.33
C GLN A 53 8.07 2.21 11.36
N PHE A 54 8.18 0.91 11.14
CA PHE A 54 7.74 -0.10 12.09
C PHE A 54 8.93 -0.84 12.69
N GLN A 55 8.68 -1.41 13.86
CA GLN A 55 9.55 -2.36 14.53
C GLN A 55 8.72 -3.57 14.95
N ILE A 56 9.27 -4.77 14.78
CA ILE A 56 8.62 -6.03 15.09
C ILE A 56 9.59 -6.96 15.82
N ARG A 57 9.07 -7.75 16.76
CA ARG A 57 9.81 -8.83 17.43
C ARG A 57 8.88 -9.98 17.75
N ALA A 58 9.39 -11.20 17.62
CA ALA A 58 8.66 -12.40 18.00
C ALA A 58 8.57 -12.50 19.53
N LYS A 59 7.45 -12.99 20.03
CA LYS A 59 7.24 -13.32 21.44
C LYS A 59 7.50 -14.81 21.62
N CYS A 60 8.49 -15.13 22.43
CA CYS A 60 8.94 -16.49 22.71
C CYS A 60 8.67 -16.81 24.18
N PHE A 61 7.54 -17.41 24.55
CA PHE A 61 7.21 -17.80 25.94
C PHE A 61 7.54 -16.73 27.00
N ASN A 62 8.78 -16.68 27.53
CA ASN A 62 9.27 -15.74 28.54
C ASN A 62 10.24 -14.66 28.01
N ALA A 63 10.45 -14.58 26.70
CA ALA A 63 11.46 -13.75 26.05
C ALA A 63 10.95 -13.15 24.73
N TYR A 64 11.76 -12.25 24.15
CA TYR A 64 11.52 -11.68 22.83
C TYR A 64 12.73 -11.89 21.93
N SER A 65 12.49 -12.03 20.63
CA SER A 65 13.57 -11.97 19.64
C SER A 65 14.21 -10.58 19.58
N GLN A 66 15.32 -10.46 18.85
CA GLN A 66 15.82 -9.18 18.39
C GLN A 66 14.74 -8.44 17.58
N ILE A 67 14.81 -7.10 17.62
CA ILE A 67 13.92 -6.22 16.87
C ILE A 67 14.36 -6.19 15.41
N THR A 68 13.41 -6.35 14.50
CA THR A 68 13.55 -6.05 13.07
C THR A 68 12.80 -4.76 12.77
N THR A 69 13.37 -3.89 11.93
CA THR A 69 12.75 -2.63 11.52
C THR A 69 12.50 -2.58 10.02
N GLY A 70 11.52 -1.78 9.60
CA GLY A 70 11.21 -1.55 8.20
C GLY A 70 10.45 -0.24 8.01
N ASN A 71 10.37 0.22 6.77
CA ASN A 71 9.70 1.48 6.41
C ASN A 71 8.69 1.25 5.29
N PHE A 72 7.61 2.02 5.28
CA PHE A 72 6.64 2.08 4.19
C PHE A 72 6.01 3.48 4.09
N THR A 73 5.36 3.79 2.98
CA THR A 73 4.64 5.05 2.77
C THR A 73 3.19 4.74 2.46
N THR A 74 2.26 5.40 3.14
CA THR A 74 0.83 5.31 2.82
C THR A 74 0.51 6.05 1.53
N LEU A 75 -0.48 5.56 0.79
CA LEU A 75 -0.98 6.25 -0.40
C LEU A 75 -1.62 7.60 -0.04
N ASN A 76 -1.72 8.50 -1.01
CA ASN A 76 -2.44 9.76 -0.86
C ASN A 76 -3.93 9.48 -0.59
N SER A 77 -4.55 10.26 0.29
CA SER A 77 -6.01 10.31 0.39
C SER A 77 -6.49 11.28 -0.67
N TYR A 78 -7.18 10.76 -1.66
CA TYR A 78 -8.04 11.61 -2.46
C TYR A 78 -9.36 11.72 -1.70
N SER A 79 -9.68 12.91 -1.16
CA SER A 79 -11.07 13.24 -0.85
C SER A 79 -11.69 13.80 -2.15
N PRO A 80 -12.92 13.41 -2.52
CA PRO A 80 -13.61 13.99 -3.67
C PRO A 80 -13.93 15.49 -3.56
N ASP A 81 -13.62 16.16 -2.42
CA ASP A 81 -14.22 17.46 -2.09
C ASP A 81 -13.29 18.68 -2.16
N GLU A 82 -12.11 18.59 -2.79
CA GLU A 82 -11.30 19.79 -3.10
C GLU A 82 -11.11 20.02 -4.60
N ILE A 83 -12.19 19.85 -5.38
CA ILE A 83 -12.37 20.60 -6.62
C ILE A 83 -13.36 21.71 -6.32
N GLY A 84 -12.84 22.94 -6.22
CA GLY A 84 -13.66 24.13 -6.05
C GLY A 84 -14.83 24.15 -7.05
N SER A 85 -16.03 24.36 -6.50
CA SER A 85 -17.24 24.81 -7.19
C SER A 85 -17.13 24.89 -8.72
N ARG A 86 -17.32 23.75 -9.37
CA ARG A 86 -17.90 23.69 -10.72
C ARG A 86 -18.89 22.54 -10.75
N ASN A 87 -20.16 22.91 -10.60
CA ASN A 87 -21.34 22.09 -10.85
C ASN A 87 -21.05 21.00 -11.89
N SER A 88 -20.81 19.78 -11.42
CA SER A 88 -20.76 18.60 -12.27
C SER A 88 -21.65 17.58 -11.60
N SER A 89 -22.95 17.81 -11.69
CA SER A 89 -23.97 16.77 -11.60
C SER A 89 -23.73 15.77 -12.73
N SER A 90 -22.82 14.83 -12.51
CA SER A 90 -22.60 13.64 -13.33
C SER A 90 -21.98 12.58 -12.42
N ALA A 91 -22.85 11.91 -11.67
CA ALA A 91 -22.44 10.72 -10.95
C ALA A 91 -21.99 9.64 -11.94
N LYS A 92 -20.92 8.94 -11.55
CA LYS A 92 -20.48 7.61 -12.03
C LYS A 92 -19.67 7.61 -13.32
N ASN A 93 -18.34 7.62 -13.18
CA ASN A 93 -17.38 6.71 -13.83
C ASN A 93 -15.95 7.16 -13.50
N GLU A 94 -15.62 7.22 -12.21
CA GLU A 94 -14.31 7.70 -11.79
C GLU A 94 -13.38 6.50 -11.58
N ILE A 95 -12.33 6.43 -12.40
CA ILE A 95 -11.21 5.52 -12.16
C ILE A 95 -10.58 5.92 -10.81
N HIS A 96 -10.61 5.01 -9.84
CA HIS A 96 -10.20 5.27 -8.46
C HIS A 96 -8.68 5.18 -8.28
N SER A 97 -8.05 4.26 -9.00
CA SER A 97 -6.59 4.08 -8.95
C SER A 97 -6.07 3.41 -10.22
N ILE A 98 -4.85 3.79 -10.65
CA ILE A 98 -4.07 3.07 -11.66
C ILE A 98 -2.67 2.85 -11.06
N GLN A 99 -2.21 1.59 -11.01
CA GLN A 99 -0.87 1.24 -10.55
C GLN A 99 -0.12 0.41 -11.61
N LEU A 100 1.17 0.68 -11.77
CA LEU A 100 2.06 -0.01 -12.71
C LEU A 100 3.19 -0.70 -11.94
N ILE A 101 3.29 -2.03 -12.02
CA ILE A 101 4.28 -2.81 -11.27
C ILE A 101 4.87 -3.94 -12.14
N PRO A 102 6.20 -4.05 -12.27
CA PRO A 102 7.20 -3.05 -11.89
C PRO A 102 7.19 -1.84 -12.84
N ASN A 103 7.47 -0.65 -12.30
CA ASN A 103 7.87 0.53 -13.06
C ASN A 103 9.16 1.07 -12.43
N PRO A 104 10.29 1.15 -13.14
CA PRO A 104 10.53 0.77 -14.55
C PRO A 104 10.64 -0.74 -14.79
N ALA A 105 10.20 -1.20 -15.97
CA ALA A 105 10.35 -2.58 -16.42
C ALA A 105 11.11 -2.64 -17.74
N ASN A 106 11.97 -3.65 -17.91
CA ASN A 106 12.67 -3.90 -19.18
C ASN A 106 11.91 -4.86 -20.10
N ASP A 107 10.88 -5.56 -19.60
CA ASP A 107 10.19 -6.62 -20.33
C ASP A 107 8.70 -6.78 -19.98
N LYS A 108 8.33 -6.74 -18.70
CA LYS A 108 6.96 -6.99 -18.21
C LYS A 108 6.54 -5.97 -17.16
N THR A 109 5.35 -5.41 -17.33
CA THR A 109 4.68 -4.60 -16.30
C THR A 109 3.24 -5.07 -16.13
N THR A 110 2.71 -4.92 -14.93
CA THR A 110 1.32 -5.25 -14.57
C THR A 110 0.58 -3.95 -14.35
N ILE A 111 -0.58 -3.81 -15.00
CA ILE A 111 -1.47 -2.68 -14.82
C ILE A 111 -2.60 -3.12 -13.88
N PHE A 112 -2.76 -2.41 -12.78
CA PHE A 112 -3.87 -2.59 -11.85
C PHE A 112 -4.78 -1.36 -11.90
N VAL A 113 -6.09 -1.56 -12.02
CA VAL A 113 -7.07 -0.47 -12.12
C VAL A 113 -8.31 -0.79 -11.28
N GLU A 114 -8.74 0.16 -10.45
CA GLU A 114 -9.96 0.10 -9.65
C GLU A 114 -10.93 1.23 -10.01
N GLY A 115 -12.23 1.04 -9.79
CA GLY A 115 -13.24 2.11 -9.88
C GLY A 115 -14.26 2.03 -11.03
N PHE A 116 -14.30 0.94 -11.79
CA PHE A 116 -15.28 0.82 -12.88
C PHE A 116 -16.66 0.37 -12.38
N SER A 117 -17.68 1.22 -12.55
CA SER A 117 -19.09 0.89 -12.31
C SER A 117 -19.83 0.38 -13.57
N GLU A 118 -19.17 0.29 -14.72
CA GLU A 118 -19.79 -0.07 -16.00
C GLU A 118 -19.56 -1.52 -16.44
N ILE A 119 -20.41 -1.94 -17.39
CA ILE A 119 -20.54 -3.28 -17.96
C ILE A 119 -19.50 -3.56 -19.06
N SER A 120 -18.87 -2.52 -19.62
CA SER A 120 -17.85 -2.65 -20.68
C SER A 120 -16.65 -1.79 -20.37
N LYS A 121 -15.49 -2.42 -20.16
CA LYS A 121 -14.24 -1.75 -19.77
C LYS A 121 -13.20 -2.01 -20.84
N SER A 122 -12.32 -1.05 -21.09
CA SER A 122 -11.20 -1.25 -22.01
C SER A 122 -9.93 -0.60 -21.49
N ILE A 123 -8.79 -1.23 -21.77
CA ILE A 123 -7.46 -0.68 -21.55
C ILE A 123 -6.83 -0.45 -22.92
N HIS A 124 -6.30 0.76 -23.14
CA HIS A 124 -5.54 1.14 -24.33
C HIS A 124 -4.15 1.61 -23.93
N LEU A 125 -3.12 1.03 -24.54
CA LEU A 125 -1.73 1.44 -24.35
C LEU A 125 -1.23 2.08 -25.64
N PHE A 126 -0.68 3.29 -25.54
CA PHE A 126 -0.11 4.04 -26.66
C PHE A 126 1.40 4.24 -26.48
N ASP A 127 2.13 4.35 -27.58
CA ASP A 127 3.52 4.82 -27.54
C ASP A 127 3.60 6.33 -27.34
N LEU A 128 4.82 6.85 -27.21
CA LEU A 128 5.08 8.29 -27.03
C LEU A 128 4.64 9.16 -28.22
N TYR A 129 4.37 8.55 -29.38
CA TYR A 129 3.88 9.21 -30.59
C TYR A 129 2.36 9.04 -30.76
N GLY A 130 1.67 8.43 -29.79
CA GLY A 130 0.22 8.21 -29.81
C GLY A 130 -0.22 7.01 -30.66
N LYS A 131 0.69 6.14 -31.09
CA LYS A 131 0.35 4.90 -31.79
C LYS A 131 -0.17 3.87 -30.78
N LEU A 132 -1.33 3.27 -31.06
CA LEU A 132 -1.87 2.19 -30.24
C LEU A 132 -0.93 0.97 -30.28
N ILE A 133 -0.41 0.57 -29.11
CA ILE A 133 0.44 -0.61 -28.90
C ILE A 133 -0.41 -1.81 -28.49
N TYR A 134 -1.41 -1.61 -27.63
CA TYR A 134 -2.19 -2.69 -27.05
C TYR A 134 -3.61 -2.22 -26.72
N SER A 135 -4.58 -3.10 -26.92
CA SER A 135 -5.95 -2.88 -26.49
C SER A 135 -6.57 -4.17 -25.99
N VAL A 136 -7.28 -4.09 -24.87
CA VAL A 136 -8.05 -5.21 -24.32
C VAL A 136 -9.38 -4.71 -23.80
N SER A 137 -10.45 -5.45 -24.11
CA SER A 137 -11.75 -5.29 -23.48
C SER A 137 -11.84 -6.22 -22.27
N ILE A 138 -12.24 -5.67 -21.14
CA ILE A 138 -12.46 -6.38 -19.89
C ILE A 138 -13.98 -6.49 -19.73
N VAL A 139 -14.47 -7.73 -19.76
CA VAL A 139 -15.86 -8.10 -19.50
C VAL A 139 -16.10 -8.16 -18.00
#